data_AF-A0A438GAL7-F1
#
_entry.id   AF-A0A438GAL7-F1
#
_cell.length_a   1.000
_cell.length_b   1.000
_cell.length_c   1.000
_cell.angle_alpha   90.00
_cell.angle_beta   90.00
_cell.angle_gamma   90.00
#
_symmetry.space_group_name_H-M   'P 1'
#
loop_
_entity.id
_entity.type
_entity.pdbx_description
1 polymer ?
#
loop_
_entity_poly.entity_id
_entity_poly.type
_entity_poly.pdbx_seq_one_letter_code
_entity_poly.pdbx_strand_id
1 'polypeptide(L)' 'MSTETKETHDQSIETWSHNDGLLTSWLLGLMTEEVMLLLDGTKTSYDVWNSLEEKLLPMTKEKEVQLTNKLQG' A
#
# COMPACT_ATOMS: atom_id res chain seq x y z
N MET A 1 -24.23 23.36 15.62
CA MET A 1 -22.92 22.96 16.17
C MET A 1 -22.54 21.67 15.47
N SER A 2 -21.59 21.74 14.55
CA SER A 2 -21.18 20.62 13.68
C SER A 2 -19.68 20.73 13.42
N THR A 3 -18.89 20.67 14.49
CA THR A 3 -17.41 20.80 14.44
C THR A 3 -16.68 19.49 14.69
N GLU A 4 -17.39 18.42 15.05
CA GLU A 4 -16.77 17.20 15.60
C GLU A 4 -16.21 16.23 14.54
N THR A 5 -16.55 16.40 13.27
CA THR A 5 -16.14 15.47 12.18
C THR A 5 -14.94 15.93 11.35
N LYS A 6 -14.48 17.18 11.48
CA LYS A 6 -13.32 17.68 10.73
C LYS A 6 -12.01 17.61 11.52
N GLU A 7 -12.04 17.93 12.81
CA GLU A 7 -10.82 18.01 13.65
C GLU A 7 -10.14 16.65 13.87
N THR A 8 -10.91 15.56 13.91
CA THR A 8 -10.37 14.20 14.13
C THR A 8 -9.68 13.62 12.89
N HIS A 9 -10.11 14.01 11.68
CA HIS A 9 -9.48 13.56 10.43
C HIS A 9 -8.08 14.19 10.26
N ASP A 10 -7.97 15.49 10.54
CA ASP A 10 -6.72 16.25 10.38
C ASP A 10 -5.61 15.74 11.32
N GLN A 11 -5.94 15.43 12.57
CA GLN A 11 -4.96 14.90 13.54
C GLN A 11 -4.41 13.52 13.15
N SER A 12 -5.24 12.67 12.53
CA SER A 12 -4.83 11.35 12.09
C SER A 12 -3.82 11.43 10.93
N ILE A 13 -4.04 12.35 10.00
CA ILE A 13 -3.17 12.57 8.84
C ILE A 13 -1.84 13.16 9.28
N GLU A 14 -1.84 14.15 10.18
CA GLU A 14 -0.60 14.73 10.71
C GLU A 14 0.23 13.68 11.47
N THR A 15 -0.41 12.84 12.27
CA THR A 15 0.27 11.77 13.00
C THR A 15 0.90 10.74 12.05
N TRP A 16 0.20 10.38 10.97
CA TRP A 16 0.73 9.48 9.94
C TRP A 16 1.92 10.12 9.20
N SER A 17 1.77 11.37 8.77
CA SER A 17 2.81 12.13 8.09
C SER A 17 4.07 12.26 8.96
N HIS A 18 3.90 12.55 10.26
CA HIS A 18 5.01 12.62 11.20
C HIS A 18 5.76 11.29 11.35
N ASN A 19 5.04 10.17 11.27
CA ASN A 19 5.58 8.82 11.41
C ASN A 19 5.90 8.15 10.06
N ASP A 20 5.84 8.88 8.95
CA ASP A 20 5.91 8.31 7.60
C ASP A 20 7.19 7.51 7.37
N GLY A 21 8.34 8.00 7.87
CA GLY A 21 9.61 7.27 7.75
C GLY A 21 9.61 5.93 8.51
N LEU A 22 8.97 5.86 9.68
CA LEU A 22 8.83 4.63 10.46
C LEU A 22 7.90 3.64 9.75
N LEU A 23 6.75 4.13 9.26
CA LEU A 23 5.78 3.34 8.51
C LEU A 23 6.39 2.79 7.22
N THR A 24 7.10 3.63 6.46
CA THR A 24 7.81 3.24 5.24
C THR A 24 8.84 2.16 5.53
N SER A 25 9.66 2.34 6.57
CA SER A 25 10.68 1.36 6.96
C SER A 25 10.07 0.02 7.40
N TRP A 26 8.97 0.07 8.15
CA TRP A 26 8.23 -1.12 8.57
C TRP A 26 7.62 -1.86 7.39
N LEU A 27 6.96 -1.15 6.47
CA LEU A 27 6.39 -1.73 5.25
C LEU A 27 7.47 -2.41 4.40
N LEU A 28 8.55 -1.70 4.11
CA LEU A 28 9.67 -2.23 3.32
C LEU A 28 10.32 -3.45 4.00
N GLY A 29 10.47 -3.44 5.33
CA GLY A 29 11.06 -4.55 6.09
C GLY A 29 10.27 -5.86 6.09
N LEU A 30 8.99 -5.82 5.68
CA LEU A 30 8.13 -7.01 5.56
C LEU A 30 8.15 -7.63 4.15
N MET A 31 8.78 -6.97 3.19
CA MET A 31 8.72 -7.35 1.78
C MET A 31 9.86 -8.28 1.39
N THR A 32 9.62 -9.11 0.39
CA THR A 32 10.68 -9.86 -0.28
C THR A 32 11.52 -8.92 -1.15
N GLU A 33 12.77 -9.32 -1.44
CA GLU A 33 13.65 -8.54 -2.33
C GLU A 33 13.01 -8.27 -3.70
N GLU A 34 12.30 -9.24 -4.26
CA GLU A 34 11.58 -9.09 -5.54
C GLU A 34 10.53 -7.97 -5.48
N VAL A 35 9.76 -7.90 -4.38
CA VAL A 35 8.76 -6.83 -4.19
C VAL A 35 9.44 -5.50 -3.92
N MET A 36 10.54 -5.47 -3.16
CA MET A 36 11.30 -4.23 -2.94
C MET A 36 11.84 -3.64 -4.25
N LEU A 37 12.32 -4.47 -5.18
CA LEU A 37 12.77 -4.01 -6.50
C LEU A 37 11.64 -3.35 -7.30
N LEU A 38 10.40 -3.80 -7.14
CA LEU A 38 9.24 -3.17 -7.78
C LEU A 38 8.89 -1.81 -7.18
N LEU A 39 9.37 -1.51 -5.97
CA LEU A 39 9.11 -0.28 -5.21
C LEU A 39 10.29 0.70 -5.24
N ASP A 40 11.28 0.47 -6.10
CA ASP A 40 12.42 1.37 -6.23
C ASP A 40 11.96 2.82 -6.54
N GLY A 41 12.58 3.77 -5.85
CA GLY A 41 12.25 5.19 -5.95
C GLY A 41 11.04 5.68 -5.13
N THR A 42 10.30 4.81 -4.43
CA THR A 42 9.27 5.23 -3.48
C THR A 42 9.89 5.92 -2.27
N LYS A 43 9.25 6.99 -1.77
CA LYS A 43 9.82 7.83 -0.70
C LYS A 43 8.99 7.87 0.55
N THR A 44 7.68 7.67 0.40
CA THR A 44 6.71 7.74 1.49
C THR A 44 5.92 6.46 1.61
N SER A 45 5.28 6.26 2.76
CA SER A 45 4.40 5.11 2.99
C SER A 45 3.20 5.14 2.04
N TYR A 46 2.77 6.35 1.65
CA TYR A 46 1.77 6.56 0.61
C TYR A 46 2.27 6.06 -0.76
N ASP A 47 3.49 6.42 -1.19
CA ASP A 47 4.04 5.95 -2.47
C ASP A 47 4.17 4.43 -2.52
N VAL A 48 4.62 3.84 -1.40
CA VAL A 48 4.71 2.39 -1.24
C VAL A 48 3.33 1.74 -1.41
N TRP A 49 2.32 2.25 -0.69
CA TRP A 49 0.97 1.69 -0.72
C TRP A 49 0.35 1.75 -2.12
N ASN A 50 0.41 2.90 -2.78
CA ASN A 50 -0.15 3.05 -4.13
C ASN A 50 0.61 2.21 -5.15
N SER A 51 1.94 2.11 -5.04
CA SER A 51 2.74 1.28 -5.96
C SER A 51 2.41 -0.21 -5.84
N LEU A 52 2.15 -0.69 -4.61
CA LEU A 52 1.68 -2.08 -4.41
C LEU A 52 0.31 -2.30 -5.03
N GLU A 53 -0.62 -1.37 -4.82
CA GLU A 53 -1.96 -1.45 -5.41
C GLU A 53 -1.89 -1.44 -6.94
N GLU A 54 -1.12 -0.55 -7.55
CA GLU A 54 -1.00 -0.46 -9.00
C GLU A 54 -0.29 -1.67 -9.62
N LYS A 55 0.78 -2.17 -8.99
CA LYS A 55 1.65 -3.19 -9.60
C LYS A 55 1.24 -4.62 -9.25
N LEU A 56 0.85 -4.87 -8.00
CA LEU A 56 0.54 -6.22 -7.52
C LEU A 56 -0.93 -6.57 -7.66
N LEU A 57 -1.85 -5.62 -7.48
CA LEU A 57 -3.28 -5.93 -7.55
C LEU A 57 -3.72 -6.47 -8.93
N PRO A 58 -3.25 -5.92 -10.06
CA PRO A 58 -3.56 -6.48 -11.38
C PRO A 58 -2.92 -7.87 -11.57
N MET A 59 -1.67 -8.03 -11.14
CA MET A 59 -0.95 -9.30 -11.25
C MET A 59 -1.62 -10.42 -10.43
N THR A 60 -2.17 -10.08 -9.26
CA THR A 60 -2.90 -11.03 -8.41
C THR A 60 -4.23 -11.42 -9.05
N LYS A 61 -4.99 -10.43 -9.56
CA LYS A 61 -6.26 -10.68 -10.27
C LYS A 61 -6.06 -11.55 -11.52
N GLU A 62 -5.02 -11.29 -12.29
CA GLU A 62 -4.71 -12.09 -13.48
C GLU A 62 -4.39 -13.54 -13.11
N LYS A 63 -3.53 -13.74 -12.09
CA LYS A 63 -3.21 -15.08 -11.59
C LYS A 63 -4.44 -15.82 -11.07
N GLU A 64 -5.34 -15.14 -10.37
CA GLU A 64 -6.60 -15.71 -9.89
C GLU A 64 -7.49 -16.18 -11.06
N VAL A 65 -7.65 -15.35 -12.10
CA VAL A 65 -8.42 -15.71 -13.31
C VAL A 65 -7.79 -16.91 -14.00
N GLN A 66 -6.47 -16.92 -14.18
CA GLN A 66 -5.76 -18.06 -14.78
C GLN A 66 -5.95 -19.35 -13.97
N LEU A 67 -5.90 -19.27 -12.64
CA LEU A 67 -6.11 -20.42 -11.76
C LEU A 67 -7.56 -20.93 -11.86
N THR A 68 -8.53 -20.02 -11.86
CA THR A 68 -9.96 -20.35 -11.97
C THR A 68 -10.25 -21.05 -13.29
N ASN A 69 -9.72 -20.54 -14.41
CA ASN A 69 -9.88 -21.16 -15.73
C ASN A 69 -9.26 -22.57 -15.78
N LYS A 70 -8.12 -22.80 -15.10
CA LYS A 70 -7.49 -24.12 -15.00
C LYS A 70 -8.28 -25.11 -14.14
N LEU A 71 -9.03 -24.63 -13.16
CA LEU A 71 -9.86 -25.47 -12.28
C LEU A 71 -11.24 -25.76 -12.89
N GLN A 72 -11.71 -24.92 -13.82
CA GLN A 72 -13.01 -25.04 -14.47
C GLN A 72 -12.96 -25.71 -15.85
N GLY A 73 -11.77 -25.86 -16.45
CA GLY A 73 -11.54 -26.65 -17.67
C GLY A 73 -11.30 -28.12 -17.38
#